data_AF-A0A7C8RLS7-F1
#
_entry.id   AF-A0A7C8RLS7-F1
#
_cell.length_a   1.000
_cell.length_b   1.000
_cell.length_c   1.000
_cell.angle_alpha   90.00
_cell.angle_beta   90.00
_cell.angle_gamma   90.00
#
_symmetry.space_group_name_H-M   'P 1'
#
loop_
_entity.id
_entity.type
_entity.pdbx_description
1 polymer ?
#
loop_
_entity_poly.entity_id
_entity_poly.type
_entity_poly.pdbx_seq_one_letter_code
_entity_poly.pdbx_strand_id
1 'polypeptide(L)'
;MVEREERLILAGPFVAVTVFDHISSQWPSKNSSQHNQSRKAHRNGIKKPKTFRYPSLKGTDPKFKRNHKHALHGTAKALKEFKAGLRETA
;
A
#
# COMPACT_ATOMS: atom_id res chain seq x y z
N MET A 1 -30.85 -70.71 43.98
CA MET A 1 -30.82 -69.96 45.24
C MET A 1 -30.51 -68.53 44.90
N VAL A 2 -31.53 -67.67 45.05
CA VAL A 2 -31.45 -66.21 44.90
C VAL A 2 -30.96 -65.67 46.23
N GLU A 3 -29.88 -64.90 46.28
CA GLU A 3 -29.64 -63.87 47.31
C GLU A 3 -28.63 -62.82 46.79
N ARG A 4 -29.09 -61.55 46.82
CA ARG A 4 -28.43 -60.31 47.31
C ARG A 4 -26.98 -59.99 46.91
N GLU A 5 -26.50 -58.75 46.82
CA GLU A 5 -27.00 -57.36 46.89
C GLU A 5 -25.81 -56.52 46.39
N GLU A 6 -26.10 -55.48 45.60
CA GLU A 6 -25.44 -54.17 45.55
C GLU A 6 -23.90 -54.02 45.67
N ARG A 7 -23.26 -53.45 44.61
CA ARG A 7 -22.24 -52.38 44.73
C ARG A 7 -21.87 -51.75 43.38
N LEU A 8 -22.36 -50.53 43.16
CA LEU A 8 -21.97 -49.57 42.12
C LEU A 8 -20.81 -48.70 42.62
N ILE A 9 -19.57 -48.80 42.10
CA ILE A 9 -18.52 -47.75 42.22
C ILE A 9 -17.56 -47.75 40.99
N LEU A 10 -17.66 -46.66 40.21
CA LEU A 10 -16.66 -45.89 39.42
C LEU A 10 -16.00 -46.43 38.13
N ALA A 11 -15.91 -45.49 37.18
CA ALA A 11 -15.51 -45.56 35.78
C ALA A 11 -14.07 -46.06 35.51
N GLY A 12 -13.89 -46.64 34.32
CA GLY A 12 -12.76 -47.46 33.92
C GLY A 12 -11.39 -46.76 33.83
N PRO A 13 -10.30 -47.54 33.91
CA PRO A 13 -8.95 -47.08 33.66
C PRO A 13 -8.36 -47.72 32.39
N PHE A 14 -8.06 -46.95 31.34
CA PHE A 14 -6.89 -47.26 30.52
C PHE A 14 -6.40 -46.08 29.68
N VAL A 15 -5.08 -46.02 29.56
CA VAL A 15 -4.19 -44.93 29.17
C VAL A 15 -4.02 -44.86 27.64
N ALA A 16 -3.83 -43.67 27.08
CA ALA A 16 -2.84 -43.41 26.00
C ALA A 16 -2.78 -41.91 25.63
N VAL A 17 -1.83 -41.19 26.21
CA VAL A 17 -1.25 -40.00 25.55
C VAL A 17 -0.34 -40.54 24.44
N THR A 18 -0.81 -40.50 23.20
CA THR A 18 0.11 -40.47 22.05
C THR A 18 0.09 -39.06 21.51
N VAL A 19 1.15 -38.32 21.83
CA VAL A 19 1.57 -37.11 21.12
C VAL A 19 1.82 -37.54 19.67
N PHE A 20 0.79 -37.43 18.82
CA PHE A 20 0.98 -37.59 17.38
C PHE A 20 1.46 -36.24 16.88
N ASP A 21 2.78 -36.06 16.87
CA ASP A 21 3.43 -34.95 16.20
C ASP A 21 2.88 -34.86 14.77
N HIS A 22 2.02 -33.87 14.54
CA HIS A 22 1.66 -33.46 13.18
C HIS A 22 2.86 -32.73 12.60
N ILE A 23 3.87 -33.50 12.19
CA ILE A 23 4.87 -33.01 11.24
C ILE A 23 4.07 -32.62 10.01
N SER A 24 3.82 -31.31 9.85
CA SER A 24 3.27 -30.73 8.63
C SER A 24 4.28 -31.02 7.54
N SER A 25 4.15 -32.18 6.92
CA SER A 25 4.93 -32.63 5.78
C SER A 25 4.41 -31.83 4.60
N GLN A 26 4.80 -30.56 4.55
CA GLN A 26 4.44 -29.63 3.50
C GLN A 26 5.11 -30.14 2.22
N TRP A 27 4.31 -30.73 1.34
CA TRP A 27 4.75 -31.10 0.00
C TRP A 27 5.38 -29.88 -0.69
N PRO A 28 6.62 -29.97 -1.21
CA PRO A 28 7.29 -28.81 -1.78
C PRO A 28 6.53 -28.32 -3.01
N SER A 29 5.98 -27.11 -2.89
CA SER A 29 5.33 -26.40 -4.00
C SER A 29 6.26 -25.31 -4.54
N LYS A 30 5.98 -24.84 -5.76
CA LYS A 30 6.81 -23.80 -6.38
C LYS A 30 6.69 -22.49 -5.60
N ASN A 31 7.78 -22.12 -4.92
CA ASN A 31 7.87 -20.95 -4.05
C ASN A 31 7.84 -19.59 -4.80
N SER A 32 8.18 -19.54 -6.09
CA SER A 32 8.15 -18.31 -6.90
C SER A 32 7.99 -18.56 -8.40
N SER A 33 7.29 -17.66 -9.10
CA SER A 33 7.14 -17.68 -10.56
C SER A 33 6.84 -16.31 -11.16
N GLN A 34 7.60 -15.94 -12.20
CA GLN A 34 7.37 -14.72 -13.00
C GLN A 34 6.73 -15.01 -14.37
N HIS A 35 6.38 -16.27 -14.65
CA HIS A 35 6.02 -16.77 -15.99
C HIS A 35 4.85 -16.05 -16.67
N ASN A 36 3.89 -15.50 -15.91
CA ASN A 36 2.72 -14.80 -16.45
C ASN A 36 2.70 -13.30 -16.14
N GLN A 37 3.75 -12.74 -15.54
CA GLN A 37 3.74 -11.33 -15.11
C GLN A 37 3.78 -10.38 -16.32
N SER A 38 4.69 -10.63 -17.27
CA SER A 38 4.81 -9.83 -18.49
C SER A 38 3.53 -9.86 -19.32
N ARG A 39 2.93 -11.04 -19.51
CA ARG A 39 1.68 -11.18 -20.28
C ARG A 39 0.54 -10.38 -19.65
N LYS A 40 0.39 -10.40 -18.32
CA LYS A 40 -0.60 -9.59 -17.60
C LYS A 40 -0.33 -8.09 -17.73
N ALA A 41 0.92 -7.66 -17.57
CA ALA A 41 1.29 -6.24 -17.68
C ALA A 41 0.99 -5.65 -19.07
N HIS A 42 1.15 -6.46 -20.13
CA HIS A 42 0.88 -6.04 -21.49
C HIS A 42 -0.60 -6.11 -21.91
N ARG A 43 -1.50 -6.77 -21.15
CA ARG A 43 -2.94 -6.82 -21.48
C ARG A 43 -3.56 -5.43 -21.62
N ASN A 44 -3.23 -4.53 -20.69
CA ASN A 44 -3.67 -3.12 -20.72
C ASN A 44 -2.59 -2.19 -21.30
N GLY A 45 -1.45 -2.76 -21.71
CA GLY A 45 -0.23 -2.05 -22.10
C GLY A 45 0.48 -1.37 -20.92
N ILE A 46 1.82 -1.36 -20.96
CA ILE A 46 2.64 -0.60 -20.00
C ILE A 46 2.55 0.89 -20.38
N LYS A 47 1.72 1.65 -19.68
CA LYS A 47 1.53 3.09 -19.93
C LYS A 47 2.69 3.88 -19.35
N LYS A 48 3.19 4.85 -20.13
CA LYS A 48 4.15 5.86 -19.67
C LYS A 48 3.48 6.78 -18.64
N PRO A 49 4.23 7.37 -17.68
CA PRO A 49 3.68 8.39 -16.80
C PRO A 49 3.13 9.56 -17.63
N LYS A 50 2.00 10.11 -17.21
CA LYS A 50 1.40 11.27 -17.89
C LYS A 50 2.30 12.48 -17.71
N THR A 51 2.72 13.09 -18.81
CA THR A 51 3.44 14.36 -18.81
C THR A 51 2.44 15.50 -18.96
N PHE A 52 2.58 16.53 -18.12
CA PHE A 52 1.80 17.76 -18.21
C PHE A 52 2.72 18.90 -18.68
N ARG A 53 2.15 19.91 -19.36
CA ARG A 53 2.93 21.07 -19.84
C ARG A 53 3.69 21.78 -18.71
N TYR A 54 3.10 21.83 -17.52
CA TYR A 54 3.68 22.49 -16.36
C TYR A 54 3.81 21.48 -15.20
N PRO A 55 5.04 21.12 -14.79
CA PRO A 55 5.27 20.24 -13.65
C PRO A 55 5.11 21.00 -12.31
N SER A 56 4.95 20.26 -11.21
CA SER A 56 4.89 20.86 -9.87
C SER A 56 6.26 21.33 -9.37
N LEU A 57 6.32 22.48 -8.70
CA LEU A 57 7.52 22.98 -7.98
C LEU A 57 7.68 22.35 -6.57
N LYS A 58 7.27 21.09 -6.39
CA LYS A 58 7.42 20.37 -5.12
C LYS A 58 8.83 19.76 -5.07
N GLY A 59 9.59 20.04 -4.01
CA GLY A 59 10.99 19.62 -3.87
C GLY A 59 12.02 20.62 -4.40
N THR A 60 11.60 21.72 -5.04
CA THR A 60 12.50 22.82 -5.40
C THR A 60 12.95 23.59 -4.16
N ASP A 61 14.16 24.15 -4.19
CA ASP A 61 14.75 24.93 -3.12
C ASP A 61 13.77 25.97 -2.53
N PRO A 62 13.56 25.97 -1.20
CA PRO A 62 12.69 26.92 -0.55
C PRO A 62 13.07 28.40 -0.78
N LYS A 63 14.36 28.74 -0.94
CA LYS A 63 14.78 30.12 -1.18
C LYS A 63 14.37 30.58 -2.59
N PHE A 64 14.59 29.73 -3.60
CA PHE A 64 14.10 29.95 -4.96
C PHE A 64 12.58 30.12 -4.99
N LYS A 65 11.82 29.24 -4.30
CA LYS A 65 10.35 29.31 -4.31
C LYS A 65 9.80 30.60 -3.70
N ARG A 66 10.40 31.09 -2.61
CA ARG A 66 10.03 32.37 -1.99
C ARG A 66 10.25 33.51 -2.97
N ASN A 67 11.44 33.59 -3.57
CA ASN A 67 11.76 34.63 -4.55
C ASN A 67 10.83 34.58 -5.78
N HIS A 68 10.64 33.39 -6.36
CA HIS A 68 9.78 33.18 -7.52
C HIS A 68 8.34 33.63 -7.25
N LYS A 69 7.80 33.33 -6.05
CA LYS A 69 6.49 33.83 -5.61
C LYS A 69 6.44 35.36 -5.62
N HIS A 70 7.42 36.03 -5.01
CA HIS A 70 7.44 37.50 -4.94
C HIS A 70 7.59 38.14 -6.31
N ALA A 71 8.44 37.59 -7.19
CA ALA A 71 8.62 38.09 -8.55
C ALA A 71 7.32 38.03 -9.37
N LEU A 72 6.62 36.88 -9.34
CA LEU A 72 5.34 36.71 -10.05
C LEU A 72 4.24 37.64 -9.51
N HIS A 73 4.18 37.85 -8.19
CA HIS A 73 3.22 38.79 -7.63
C HIS A 73 3.53 40.25 -8.01
N GLY A 74 4.81 40.62 -8.05
CA GLY A 74 5.25 41.94 -8.47
C GLY A 74 4.88 42.23 -9.92
N THR A 75 5.17 41.30 -10.84
CA THR A 75 4.82 41.45 -12.26
C THR A 75 3.31 41.50 -12.47
N ALA A 76 2.55 40.64 -11.79
CA ALA A 76 1.08 40.67 -11.88
C ALA A 76 0.49 42.00 -11.39
N LYS A 77 1.07 42.61 -10.35
CA LYS A 77 0.64 43.92 -9.86
C LYS A 77 0.95 45.03 -10.87
N ALA A 78 2.17 45.08 -11.40
CA ALA A 78 2.57 46.07 -12.39
C ALA A 78 1.70 45.99 -13.66
N LEU A 79 1.43 44.78 -14.16
CA LEU A 79 0.55 44.56 -15.30
C LEU A 79 -0.89 45.02 -15.03
N LYS A 80 -1.38 44.85 -13.80
CA LYS A 80 -2.71 45.32 -13.41
C LYS A 80 -2.78 46.85 -13.39
N GLU A 81 -1.75 47.52 -12.87
CA GLU A 81 -1.66 48.99 -12.83
C GLU A 81 -1.51 49.59 -14.23
N PHE A 82 -0.69 48.97 -15.09
CA PHE A 82 -0.57 49.34 -16.50
C PHE A 82 -1.91 49.21 -17.22
N LYS A 83 -2.62 48.08 -17.05
CA LYS A 83 -3.95 47.89 -17.63
C LYS A 83 -5.00 48.88 -17.10
N ALA A 84 -4.85 49.34 -15.86
CA ALA A 84 -5.70 50.35 -15.27
C ALA A 84 -5.32 51.79 -15.69
N GLY A 85 -4.28 51.98 -16.49
CA GLY A 85 -3.78 53.29 -16.91
C GLY A 85 -3.11 54.09 -15.79
N LEU A 86 -2.82 53.45 -14.64
CA LEU A 86 -2.14 54.07 -13.49
C LEU A 86 -0.61 54.07 -13.65
N ARG A 87 -0.10 53.31 -14.63
CA ARG A 87 1.30 53.30 -15.06
C ARG A 87 1.39 53.45 -16.57
N GLU A 88 2.25 54.37 -17.00
CA GLU A 88 2.55 54.65 -18.41
C GLU A 88 3.38 53.53 -19.07
N THR A 89 4.12 52.75 -18.28
CA THR A 89 5.00 51.67 -18.77
C THR A 89 4.72 50.33 -18.09
N ALA A 90 4.69 49.29 -18.91
CA ALA A 90 4.43 47.90 -18.54
C ALA A 90 5.60 47.28 -17.75
#